data_AF-A0A919VXD4-F1
#
_entry.id   AF-A0A919VXD4-F1
#
_cell.length_a   1.000
_cell.length_b   1.000
_cell.length_c   1.000
_cell.angle_alpha   90.00
_cell.angle_beta   90.00
_cell.angle_gamma   90.00
#
_symmetry.space_group_name_H-M   'P 1'
#
loop_
_entity.id
_entity.type
_entity.pdbx_description
1 polymer ?
#
loop_
_entity_poly.entity_id
_entity_poly.type
_entity_poly.pdbx_seq_one_letter_code
_entity_poly.pdbx_strand_id
1 'polypeptide(L)'
;MVLNRRWSAFLIAVGVWSWLIWPRFGLAIWKDDRAFSDGAPTAFLWVHALLITASLVIGTVVGVLGVRGWRAAATTRRVTEDSAAVGAGSPKD
;
A
#
# COMPACT_ATOMS: atom_id res chain seq x y z
N MET A 1 -3.57 0.87 19.22
CA MET A 1 -2.19 0.35 19.05
C MET A 1 -1.61 0.96 17.78
N VAL A 2 -0.57 1.79 17.89
CA VAL A 2 0.04 2.46 16.73
C VAL A 2 0.92 1.45 15.99
N LEU A 3 0.71 1.29 14.69
CA LEU A 3 1.43 0.32 13.88
C LEU A 3 2.94 0.63 13.88
N ASN A 4 3.79 -0.36 14.21
CA ASN A 4 5.25 -0.20 14.19
C ASN A 4 5.72 0.35 12.84
N ARG A 5 6.73 1.22 12.84
CA ARG A 5 7.31 1.86 11.66
C ARG A 5 7.76 0.83 10.61
N ARG A 6 8.33 -0.30 11.06
CA ARG A 6 8.69 -1.45 10.19
C ARG A 6 7.47 -2.04 9.47
N TRP A 7 6.38 -2.25 10.21
CA TRP A 7 5.13 -2.76 9.65
C TRP A 7 4.49 -1.75 8.68
N SER A 8 4.54 -0.46 9.00
CA SER A 8 4.04 0.59 8.08
C SER A 8 4.82 0.60 6.76
N ALA A 9 6.14 0.50 6.78
CA ALA A 9 6.95 0.37 5.57
C ALA A 9 6.63 -0.92 4.80
N PHE A 10 6.42 -2.03 5.51
CA PHE A 10 5.99 -3.28 4.88
C PHE A 10 4.65 -3.13 4.14
N LEU A 11 3.64 -2.50 4.75
CA LEU A 11 2.35 -2.26 4.09
C LEU A 11 2.49 -1.36 2.84
N ILE A 12 3.34 -0.33 2.90
CA ILE A 12 3.64 0.50 1.72
C ILE A 12 4.28 -0.33 0.62
N ALA A 13 5.29 -1.15 0.96
CA ALA A 13 5.97 -2.01 0.00
C ALA A 13 5.01 -3.03 -0.65
N VAL A 14 4.10 -3.62 0.12
CA VAL A 14 3.06 -4.53 -0.39
C VAL A 14 2.11 -3.80 -1.36
N GLY A 15 1.71 -2.57 -1.03
CA GLY A 15 0.87 -1.75 -1.92
C GLY A 15 1.57 -1.45 -3.24
N VAL A 16 2.84 -1.00 -3.18
CA VAL A 16 3.65 -0.73 -4.38
C VAL A 16 3.87 -1.99 -5.21
N TRP A 17 4.23 -3.11 -4.56
CA TRP A 17 4.43 -4.39 -5.22
C TRP A 17 3.18 -4.85 -5.97
N SER A 18 2.01 -4.74 -5.34
CA SER A 18 0.72 -5.04 -5.98
C SER A 18 0.52 -4.21 -7.24
N TRP A 19 0.79 -2.90 -7.16
CA TRP A 19 0.71 -2.01 -8.32
C TRP A 19 1.71 -2.30 -9.43
N LEU A 20 2.84 -2.95 -9.13
CA LEU A 20 3.82 -3.34 -10.15
C LEU A 20 3.44 -4.64 -10.86
N ILE A 21 2.90 -5.62 -10.12
CA ILE A 21 2.58 -6.95 -10.64
C ILE A 21 1.26 -6.95 -11.42
N TRP A 22 0.19 -6.42 -10.82
CA TRP A 22 -1.16 -6.62 -11.35
C TRP A 22 -1.41 -5.96 -12.72
N PRO A 23 -0.96 -4.72 -13.01
CA PRO A 23 -1.10 -4.14 -14.34
C PRO A 23 -0.31 -4.91 -15.40
N ARG A 24 0.90 -5.37 -15.06
CA ARG A 24 1.70 -6.22 -15.95
C ARG A 24 1.01 -7.54 -16.25
N PHE A 25 0.42 -8.16 -15.24
CA PHE A 25 -0.36 -9.38 -15.41
C PHE A 25 -1.62 -9.13 -16.25
N GLY A 26 -2.31 -8.01 -16.05
CA GLY A 26 -3.45 -7.61 -16.90
C GLY A 26 -3.09 -7.47 -18.37
N LEU A 27 -1.93 -6.89 -18.68
CA LEU A 27 -1.41 -6.84 -20.06
C LEU A 27 -1.09 -8.22 -20.63
N ALA A 28 -0.62 -9.16 -19.80
CA ALA A 28 -0.40 -10.53 -20.22
C ALA A 28 -1.72 -11.25 -20.52
N ILE A 29 -2.73 -11.08 -19.67
CA ILE A 29 -4.08 -11.62 -19.89
C ILE A 29 -4.70 -11.05 -21.17
N TRP A 30 -4.59 -9.74 -21.40
CA TRP A 30 -5.14 -9.10 -22.61
C TRP A 30 -4.54 -9.68 -23.90
N LYS A 31 -3.29 -10.14 -23.85
CA LYS A 31 -2.57 -10.74 -24.98
C LYS A 31 -2.73 -12.26 -25.08
N ASP A 32 -3.42 -12.89 -24.13
CA ASP A 32 -3.67 -14.34 -24.15
C ASP A 32 -4.78 -14.65 -25.16
N ASP A 33 -4.60 -15.70 -25.96
CA ASP A 33 -5.54 -16.10 -27.01
C ASP A 33 -6.95 -16.38 -26.47
N ARG A 34 -7.09 -16.71 -25.18
CA ARG A 34 -8.39 -16.96 -24.53
C ARG A 34 -9.13 -15.70 -24.13
N ALA A 35 -8.49 -14.52 -24.19
CA ALA A 35 -9.10 -13.26 -23.75
C ALA A 35 -10.26 -12.83 -24.65
N PHE A 36 -10.19 -13.18 -25.94
CA PHE A 36 -11.18 -12.82 -26.93
C PHE A 36 -11.61 -14.04 -27.75
N SER A 37 -12.90 -14.13 -28.07
CA SER A 37 -13.46 -15.11 -29.02
C SER A 37 -14.30 -14.33 -30.02
N ASP A 38 -14.02 -14.48 -31.31
CA ASP A 38 -14.71 -13.78 -32.41
C ASP A 38 -14.78 -12.24 -32.21
N GLY A 39 -13.72 -11.68 -31.62
CA GLY A 39 -13.62 -10.24 -31.30
C GLY A 39 -14.37 -9.79 -30.04
N ALA A 40 -15.08 -10.69 -29.35
CA ALA A 40 -15.77 -10.40 -28.10
C ALA A 40 -14.95 -10.81 -26.87
N PRO A 41 -14.97 -10.04 -25.77
CA PRO A 41 -14.29 -10.38 -24.53
C PRO A 41 -14.94 -11.62 -23.88
N THR A 42 -14.11 -12.58 -23.48
CA THR A 42 -14.59 -13.84 -22.88
C THR A 42 -14.75 -13.73 -21.36
N ALA A 43 -15.40 -14.73 -20.75
CA ALA A 43 -15.46 -14.86 -19.29
C ALA A 43 -14.07 -14.95 -18.65
N PHE A 44 -13.09 -15.54 -19.35
CA PHE A 44 -11.70 -15.59 -18.88
C PHE A 44 -11.13 -14.17 -18.68
N LEU A 45 -11.33 -13.28 -19.64
CA LEU A 45 -10.89 -11.88 -19.52
C LEU A 45 -11.63 -11.16 -18.39
N TRP A 46 -12.96 -11.31 -18.30
CA TRP A 46 -13.77 -10.64 -17.29
C TRP A 46 -13.43 -11.03 -15.87
N VAL A 47 -13.27 -12.33 -15.60
CA VAL A 47 -12.90 -12.83 -14.27
C VAL A 47 -11.54 -12.26 -13.86
N HIS A 48 -10.56 -12.29 -14.75
CA HIS A 48 -9.24 -11.75 -14.44
C HIS A 48 -9.25 -10.23 -14.27
N ALA A 49 -9.99 -9.50 -15.11
CA ALA A 49 -10.15 -8.05 -14.97
C ALA A 49 -10.76 -7.69 -13.61
N LEU A 50 -11.79 -8.42 -13.17
CA LEU A 50 -12.40 -8.25 -11.85
C LEU A 50 -11.41 -8.53 -10.73
N LEU A 51 -10.68 -9.66 -10.79
CA LEU A 51 -9.68 -10.03 -9.80
C LEU A 51 -8.55 -9.01 -9.70
N ILE A 52 -8.00 -8.58 -10.84
CA ILE A 52 -6.98 -7.53 -10.93
C ILE A 52 -7.47 -6.24 -10.28
N THR A 53 -8.70 -5.81 -10.63
CA THR A 53 -9.29 -4.58 -10.10
C THR A 53 -9.46 -4.66 -8.59
N ALA A 54 -10.03 -5.75 -8.09
CA ALA A 54 -10.20 -5.97 -6.65
C ALA A 54 -8.85 -5.98 -5.91
N SER A 55 -7.86 -6.68 -6.46
CA SER A 55 -6.51 -6.73 -5.88
C SER A 55 -5.82 -5.37 -5.88
N LEU A 56 -5.99 -4.54 -6.93
CA LEU A 56 -5.46 -3.18 -6.95
C LEU A 56 -6.12 -2.28 -5.92
N VAL A 57 -7.45 -2.39 -5.74
CA VAL A 57 -8.17 -1.65 -4.67
C VAL A 57 -7.63 -2.05 -3.30
N ILE A 58 -7.52 -3.36 -3.02
CA ILE A 58 -6.98 -3.86 -1.76
C ILE A 58 -5.54 -3.37 -1.55
N GLY A 59 -4.67 -3.52 -2.55
CA GLY A 59 -3.28 -3.06 -2.49
C GLY A 59 -3.17 -1.55 -2.25
N THR A 60 -4.06 -0.75 -2.83
CA THR A 60 -4.13 0.69 -2.61
C THR A 60 -4.54 1.03 -1.18
N VAL A 61 -5.60 0.39 -0.66
CA VAL A 61 -6.04 0.58 0.72
C VAL A 61 -4.92 0.20 1.70
N VAL A 62 -4.26 -0.93 1.48
CA VAL A 62 -3.11 -1.39 2.28
C VAL A 62 -1.96 -0.37 2.24
N GLY A 63 -1.59 0.11 1.05
CA GLY A 63 -0.55 1.13 0.88
C GLY A 63 -0.90 2.44 1.61
N VAL A 64 -2.15 2.92 1.48
CA VAL A 64 -2.64 4.13 2.16
C VAL A 64 -2.60 3.96 3.68
N LEU A 65 -3.02 2.81 4.21
CA LEU A 65 -2.92 2.51 5.65
C LEU A 65 -1.48 2.50 6.12
N GLY A 66 -0.55 1.95 5.33
CA GLY A 66 0.89 2.01 5.59
C GLY A 66 1.41 3.45 5.67
N VAL A 67 1.04 4.31 4.71
CA VAL A 67 1.42 5.73 4.71
C VAL A 67 0.86 6.46 5.94
N ARG A 68 -0.41 6.21 6.29
CA ARG A 68 -1.04 6.81 7.48
C ARG A 68 -0.34 6.37 8.77
N GLY A 69 -0.04 5.07 8.90
CA GLY A 69 0.70 4.53 10.04
C GLY A 69 2.11 5.13 10.17
N TRP A 70 2.83 5.26 9.05
CA TRP A 70 4.15 5.86 9.01
C TRP A 70 4.15 7.33 9.46
N ARG A 71 3.17 8.12 8.99
CA ARG A 71 3.01 9.52 9.36
C ARG A 71 2.66 9.67 10.85
N ALA A 72 1.75 8.86 11.38
CA ALA A 72 1.40 8.88 12.80
C ALA A 72 2.61 8.55 13.69
N ALA A 73 3.39 7.52 13.34
CA ALA A 73 4.60 7.15 14.07
C ALA A 73 5.68 8.24 14.04
N ALA A 74 5.80 8.98 12.94
CA ALA A 74 6.74 10.10 12.82
C ALA A 74 6.36 11.28 13.71
N THR A 75 5.06 11.59 13.84
CA THR A 75 4.56 12.65 14.71
C THR A 75 4.82 12.33 16.19
N THR A 76 4.53 11.11 16.64
CA THR A 76 4.76 10.71 18.05
C THR A 76 6.23 10.82 18.46
N ARG A 77 7.17 10.40 17.59
CA ARG A 77 8.61 10.50 17.87
C ARG A 77 9.07 11.94 18.08
N ARG A 78 8.60 12.87 17.24
CA ARG A 78 8.95 14.30 17.36
C ARG A 78 8.48 14.89 18.69
N VAL A 79 7.26 14.56 19.13
CA VAL A 79 6.72 15.04 20.41
C VAL A 79 7.57 14.54 21.58
N THR A 80 7.99 13.27 21.58
CA THR A 80 8.86 12.72 22.63
C THR A 80 10.24 13.39 22.65
N GLU A 81 10.83 13.66 21.49
CA GLU A 81 12.12 14.37 21.39
C GLU A 81 12.04 15.80 21.95
N ASP A 82 10.95 16.53 21.64
CA ASP A 82 10.72 17.90 22.11
C ASP A 82 10.47 17.94 23.62
N SER A 83 9.63 17.05 24.15
CA SER A 83 9.41 16.92 25.60
C SER A 83 10.68 16.55 26.38
N ALA A 84 11.53 15.69 25.82
CA ALA A 84 12.82 15.34 26.43
C ALA A 84 13.80 16.53 26.42
N ALA A 85 13.82 17.32 25.34
CA ALA A 85 14.64 18.53 25.24
C ALA A 85 14.20 19.60 26.25
N VAL A 86 12.88 19.81 26.41
CA VAL A 86 12.31 20.73 27.42
C VAL A 86 12.66 20.29 28.85
N GLY A 87 12.53 18.99 29.16
CA GLY A 87 12.87 18.47 30.49
C GLY A 87 14.36 18.53 30.83
N ALA A 88 15.24 18.40 29.84
CA ALA A 88 16.69 18.52 30.02
C ALA A 88 17.16 19.99 30.20
N GLY A 89 16.36 20.96 29.74
CA GLY A 89 16.67 22.39 29.83
C GLY A 89 16.14 23.08 31.09
N SER A 90 15.40 22.39 31.96
CA SER A 90 14.87 23.01 33.18
C SER A 90 16.02 23.26 34.18
N PRO A 91 16.30 24.53 34.55
CA PRO A 91 17.33 24.85 35.53
C PRO A 91 17.04 24.17 36.88
N LYS A 92 18.10 23.72 37.55
CA LYS A 92 18.05 23.25 38.94
C LYS A 92 18.42 24.43 39.83
N ASP A 93 17.45 25.28 40.11
CA ASP A 93 17.50 26.27 41.18
C ASP A 93 17.24 25.64 42.56
#